data_AF-A0A8J6Y6P1-F1
#
_entry.id   AF-A0A8J6Y6P1-F1
#
_cell.length_a   1.000
_cell.length_b   1.000
_cell.length_c   1.000
_cell.angle_alpha   90.00
_cell.angle_beta   90.00
_cell.angle_gamma   90.00
#
_symmetry.space_group_name_H-M   'P 1'
#
loop_
_entity.id
_entity.type
_entity.pdbx_description
1 polymer ?
#
loop_
_entity_poly.entity_id
_entity_poly.type
_entity_poly.pdbx_seq_one_letter_code
_entity_poly.pdbx_strand_id
1 'polypeptide(L)'
;MILVEALIAKLIFATVLTIAGSLWIDKLYSRSKELTFPDEISSRARFRKPTIFIALSCLYMFGDLWTMAAIFLLVLMTVTDFEQYMLFDAMTLPLALLGVFYVWQMNLNVQEHVAAALIGGGIFLLLAVLSKGSLGGGDVKLIAALGLWLGAEKLISVVLIGTIIGGLAAVLMILTKKKDHSSYFAYGPYFALTAIYFLLK
;
A
#
# COMPACT_ATOMS: atom_id res chain seq x y z
N MET A 1 -1.63 -35.67 0.83
CA MET A 1 -3.06 -35.32 0.70
C MET A 1 -3.34 -33.97 1.36
N ILE A 2 -3.14 -33.82 2.68
CA ILE A 2 -3.39 -32.57 3.43
C ILE A 2 -2.65 -31.34 2.86
N LEU A 3 -1.38 -31.46 2.49
CA LEU A 3 -0.60 -30.34 1.94
C LEU A 3 -1.15 -29.84 0.59
N VAL A 4 -1.65 -30.75 -0.23
CA VAL A 4 -2.20 -30.44 -1.57
C VAL A 4 -3.55 -29.75 -1.44
N GLU A 5 -4.42 -30.23 -0.56
CA GLU A 5 -5.71 -29.60 -0.25
C GLU A 5 -5.54 -28.19 0.31
N ALA A 6 -4.59 -28.01 1.25
CA ALA A 6 -4.25 -26.70 1.77
C ALA A 6 -3.75 -25.76 0.67
N LEU A 7 -2.88 -26.22 -0.24
CA LEU A 7 -2.40 -25.40 -1.35
C LEU A 7 -3.54 -25.00 -2.31
N ILE A 8 -4.45 -25.92 -2.62
CA ILE A 8 -5.59 -25.66 -3.51
C ILE A 8 -6.51 -24.59 -2.88
N ALA A 9 -6.85 -24.73 -1.60
CA ALA A 9 -7.69 -23.75 -0.90
C ALA A 9 -7.07 -22.34 -0.93
N LYS A 10 -5.73 -22.24 -0.79
CA LYS A 10 -4.99 -20.97 -0.86
C LYS A 10 -5.08 -20.33 -2.24
N LEU A 11 -4.86 -21.11 -3.29
CA LEU A 11 -4.94 -20.60 -4.67
C LEU A 11 -6.36 -20.14 -5.02
N ILE A 12 -7.37 -20.87 -4.56
CA ILE A 12 -8.78 -20.46 -4.71
C ILE A 12 -9.01 -19.13 -4.01
N PHE A 13 -8.58 -19.00 -2.75
CA PHE A 13 -8.75 -17.78 -1.98
C PHE A 13 -8.03 -16.58 -2.60
N ALA A 14 -6.77 -16.74 -3.03
CA ALA A 14 -6.01 -15.71 -3.73
C ALA A 14 -6.68 -15.31 -5.06
N THR A 15 -7.27 -16.27 -5.78
CA THR A 15 -8.04 -16.00 -7.00
C THR A 15 -9.28 -15.16 -6.69
N VAL A 16 -10.06 -15.54 -5.67
CA VAL A 16 -11.27 -14.81 -5.26
C VAL A 16 -10.93 -13.38 -4.84
N LEU A 17 -9.89 -13.20 -4.01
CA LEU A 17 -9.44 -11.87 -3.60
C LEU A 17 -8.91 -11.04 -4.77
N THR A 18 -8.22 -11.65 -5.72
CA THR A 18 -7.75 -10.97 -6.94
C THR A 18 -8.92 -10.43 -7.75
N ILE A 19 -9.96 -11.24 -7.95
CA ILE A 19 -11.16 -10.84 -8.69
C ILE A 19 -11.88 -9.74 -7.93
N ALA A 20 -12.15 -9.94 -6.63
CA ALA A 20 -12.85 -8.97 -5.79
C ALA A 20 -12.10 -7.63 -5.71
N GLY A 21 -10.80 -7.65 -5.49
CA GLY A 21 -9.94 -6.47 -5.44
C GLY A 21 -9.91 -5.72 -6.78
N SER A 22 -9.79 -6.44 -7.89
CA SER A 22 -9.85 -5.84 -9.23
C SER A 22 -11.18 -5.14 -9.50
N LEU A 23 -12.30 -5.80 -9.17
CA LEU A 23 -13.65 -5.23 -9.31
C LEU A 23 -13.85 -4.01 -8.42
N TRP A 24 -13.29 -4.04 -7.21
CA TRP A 24 -13.35 -2.91 -6.30
C TRP A 24 -12.57 -1.71 -6.85
N ILE A 25 -11.37 -1.93 -7.40
CA ILE A 25 -10.59 -0.88 -8.08
C ILE A 25 -11.37 -0.30 -9.26
N ASP A 26 -11.99 -1.13 -10.11
CA ASP A 26 -12.80 -0.64 -11.24
C ASP A 26 -13.98 0.24 -10.76
N LYS A 27 -14.61 -0.16 -9.66
CA LYS A 27 -15.67 0.63 -9.01
C LYS A 27 -15.16 1.94 -8.42
N LEU A 28 -13.94 1.97 -7.88
CA LEU A 28 -13.32 3.20 -7.40
C LEU A 28 -12.98 4.14 -8.55
N TYR A 29 -12.40 3.62 -9.64
CA TYR A 29 -12.03 4.42 -10.81
C TYR A 29 -13.27 5.06 -11.45
N SER A 30 -14.33 4.28 -11.65
CA SER A 30 -15.58 4.80 -12.23
C SER A 30 -16.28 5.88 -11.38
N ARG A 31 -16.00 5.95 -10.08
CA ARG A 31 -16.57 6.96 -9.16
C ARG A 31 -15.67 8.19 -8.99
N SER A 32 -14.43 8.11 -9.43
CA SER A 32 -13.43 9.13 -9.16
C SER A 32 -13.37 10.15 -10.29
N LYS A 33 -13.49 11.43 -9.93
CA LYS A 33 -13.45 12.54 -10.90
C LYS A 33 -12.04 13.01 -11.21
N GLU A 34 -11.07 12.66 -10.38
CA GLU A 34 -9.71 13.22 -10.36
C GLU A 34 -8.63 12.18 -10.70
N LEU A 35 -8.94 11.21 -11.55
CA LEU A 35 -7.94 10.23 -11.99
C LEU A 35 -6.82 10.93 -12.78
N THR A 36 -5.58 10.52 -12.53
CA THR A 36 -4.42 11.09 -13.24
C THR A 36 -4.39 10.67 -14.72
N PHE A 37 -4.81 9.44 -15.02
CA PHE A 37 -4.86 8.88 -16.39
C PHE A 37 -6.23 8.26 -16.68
N PRO A 38 -7.30 9.07 -16.83
CA PRO A 38 -8.66 8.58 -17.01
C PRO A 38 -8.84 7.82 -18.33
N ASP A 39 -8.13 8.22 -19.39
CA ASP A 39 -8.25 7.62 -20.73
C ASP A 39 -7.44 6.31 -20.88
N GLU A 40 -6.49 6.06 -19.97
CA GLU A 40 -5.56 4.91 -20.06
C GLU A 40 -5.91 3.77 -19.09
N ILE A 41 -7.09 3.79 -18.47
CA ILE A 41 -7.48 2.79 -17.45
C ILE A 41 -7.29 1.36 -17.96
N SER A 42 -7.77 1.03 -19.16
CA SER A 42 -7.69 -0.33 -19.72
C SER A 42 -6.25 -0.76 -20.04
N SER A 43 -5.43 0.16 -20.54
CA SER A 43 -4.02 -0.10 -20.87
C SER A 43 -3.20 -0.38 -19.60
N ARG A 44 -3.40 0.44 -18.57
CA ARG A 44 -2.66 0.35 -17.31
C ARG A 44 -3.15 -0.81 -16.42
N ALA A 45 -4.42 -1.17 -16.51
CA ALA A 45 -5.00 -2.32 -15.80
C ALA A 45 -4.56 -3.68 -16.34
N ARG A 46 -3.84 -3.75 -17.48
CA ARG A 46 -3.44 -5.01 -18.15
C ARG A 46 -2.75 -5.98 -17.20
N PHE A 47 -1.88 -5.47 -16.33
CA PHE A 47 -1.10 -6.28 -15.39
C PHE A 47 -1.69 -6.32 -13.97
N ARG A 48 -2.84 -5.70 -13.72
CA ARG A 48 -3.46 -5.63 -12.39
C ARG A 48 -3.70 -7.01 -11.78
N LYS A 49 -4.53 -7.81 -12.45
CA LYS A 49 -4.94 -9.15 -11.97
C LYS A 49 -3.74 -10.08 -11.76
N PRO A 50 -2.79 -10.24 -12.70
CA PRO A 50 -1.64 -11.11 -12.46
C PRO A 50 -0.76 -10.61 -11.31
N THR A 51 -0.52 -9.31 -11.18
CA THR A 51 0.27 -8.75 -10.07
C THR A 51 -0.37 -9.02 -8.71
N ILE A 52 -1.68 -8.75 -8.56
CA ILE A 52 -2.40 -9.03 -7.32
C ILE A 52 -2.38 -10.53 -7.02
N PHE A 53 -2.64 -11.38 -8.02
CA PHE A 53 -2.68 -12.82 -7.82
C PHE A 53 -1.34 -13.39 -7.36
N ILE A 54 -0.24 -12.99 -8.02
CA ILE A 54 1.10 -13.45 -7.66
C ILE A 54 1.45 -12.97 -6.25
N ALA A 55 1.23 -11.67 -5.95
CA ALA A 55 1.51 -11.12 -4.63
C ALA A 55 0.73 -11.87 -3.53
N LEU A 56 -0.58 -12.05 -3.68
CA LEU A 56 -1.39 -12.74 -2.67
C LEU A 56 -1.00 -14.22 -2.54
N SER A 57 -0.73 -14.91 -3.64
CA SER A 57 -0.32 -16.32 -3.61
C SER A 57 1.01 -16.53 -2.88
N CYS A 58 1.96 -15.60 -3.04
CA CYS A 58 3.24 -15.65 -2.34
C CYS A 58 3.11 -15.32 -0.83
N LEU A 59 2.25 -14.36 -0.48
CA LEU A 59 2.21 -13.78 0.87
C LEU A 59 1.21 -14.49 1.81
N TYR A 60 0.22 -15.22 1.27
CA TYR A 60 -0.80 -15.93 2.06
C TYR A 60 -0.23 -16.98 3.02
N MET A 61 1.05 -17.35 2.89
CA MET A 61 1.70 -18.34 3.74
C MET A 61 2.20 -17.79 5.08
N PHE A 62 2.16 -16.48 5.32
CA PHE A 62 3.05 -15.85 6.31
C PHE A 62 2.40 -14.96 7.38
N GLY A 63 1.13 -15.13 7.74
CA GLY A 63 0.59 -14.37 8.88
C GLY A 63 -0.85 -14.69 9.27
N ASP A 64 -1.32 -14.03 10.33
CA ASP A 64 -2.69 -14.11 10.82
C ASP A 64 -3.68 -13.36 9.91
N LEU A 65 -4.98 -13.53 10.17
CA LEU A 65 -6.06 -12.95 9.37
C LEU A 65 -5.94 -11.43 9.18
N TRP A 66 -5.55 -10.69 10.21
CA TRP A 66 -5.48 -9.23 10.16
C TRP A 66 -4.29 -8.76 9.35
N THR A 67 -3.14 -9.40 9.56
CA THR A 67 -1.95 -9.18 8.76
C THR A 67 -2.23 -9.46 7.28
N MET A 68 -2.97 -10.53 6.96
CA MET A 68 -3.37 -10.82 5.57
C MET A 68 -4.33 -9.77 4.99
N ALA A 69 -5.26 -9.25 5.80
CA ALA A 69 -6.15 -8.17 5.37
C ALA A 69 -5.37 -6.87 5.09
N ALA A 70 -4.38 -6.52 5.92
CA ALA A 70 -3.49 -5.39 5.69
C ALA A 70 -2.69 -5.55 4.40
N ILE A 71 -2.06 -6.72 4.20
CA ILE A 71 -1.28 -7.01 3.00
C ILE A 71 -2.15 -6.93 1.75
N PHE A 72 -3.38 -7.45 1.78
CA PHE A 72 -4.31 -7.32 0.68
C PHE A 72 -4.55 -5.84 0.31
N LEU A 73 -4.84 -4.98 1.29
CA LEU A 73 -5.03 -3.55 1.05
C LEU A 73 -3.76 -2.86 0.53
N LEU A 74 -2.58 -3.19 1.08
CA LEU A 74 -1.29 -2.64 0.65
C LEU A 74 -0.94 -3.05 -0.79
N VAL A 75 -1.27 -4.28 -1.20
CA VAL A 75 -1.13 -4.73 -2.59
C VAL A 75 -2.06 -3.95 -3.51
N LEU A 76 -3.34 -3.76 -3.14
CA LEU A 76 -4.26 -2.96 -3.94
C LEU A 76 -3.79 -1.51 -4.09
N MET A 77 -3.35 -0.89 -2.98
CA MET A 77 -2.78 0.47 -2.98
C MET A 77 -1.55 0.59 -3.87
N THR A 78 -0.65 -0.40 -3.83
CA THR A 78 0.53 -0.45 -4.70
C THR A 78 0.12 -0.44 -6.17
N VAL A 79 -0.92 -1.21 -6.52
CA VAL A 79 -1.41 -1.26 -7.90
C VAL A 79 -2.11 0.04 -8.31
N THR A 80 -2.98 0.60 -7.46
CA THR A 80 -3.65 1.86 -7.81
C THR A 80 -2.67 3.03 -7.92
N ASP A 81 -1.61 3.04 -7.11
CA ASP A 81 -0.59 4.07 -7.20
C ASP A 81 0.26 3.94 -8.47
N PHE A 82 0.64 2.72 -8.88
CA PHE A 82 1.33 2.54 -10.17
C PHE A 82 0.45 2.88 -11.38
N GLU A 83 -0.84 2.58 -11.32
CA GLU A 83 -1.75 2.83 -12.42
C GLU A 83 -2.16 4.30 -12.53
N GLN A 84 -2.49 4.95 -11.41
CA GLN A 84 -3.17 6.25 -11.38
C GLN A 84 -2.49 7.30 -10.49
N TYR A 85 -1.35 7.01 -9.86
CA TYR A 85 -0.71 7.90 -8.86
C TYR A 85 -1.67 8.38 -7.78
N MET A 86 -2.57 7.48 -7.38
CA MET A 86 -3.65 7.78 -6.45
C MET A 86 -3.82 6.66 -5.43
N LEU A 87 -3.78 7.06 -4.15
CA LEU A 87 -4.13 6.24 -3.01
C LEU A 87 -5.51 6.68 -2.51
N PHE A 88 -6.50 5.80 -2.69
CA PHE A 88 -7.89 6.12 -2.36
C PHE A 88 -8.15 6.06 -0.85
N ASP A 89 -8.90 7.04 -0.35
CA ASP A 89 -9.38 7.07 1.04
C ASP A 89 -10.23 5.84 1.39
N ALA A 90 -10.94 5.32 0.39
CA ALA A 90 -11.70 4.08 0.52
C ALA A 90 -10.81 2.85 0.82
N MET A 91 -9.50 2.92 0.58
CA MET A 91 -8.54 1.87 0.95
C MET A 91 -7.76 2.23 2.22
N THR A 92 -7.33 3.49 2.37
CA THR A 92 -6.51 3.91 3.52
C THR A 92 -7.32 3.94 4.82
N LEU A 93 -8.61 4.28 4.77
CA LEU A 93 -9.47 4.26 5.94
C LEU A 93 -9.69 2.83 6.49
N PRO A 94 -10.09 1.82 5.68
CA PRO A 94 -10.12 0.44 6.16
C PRO A 94 -8.78 -0.05 6.70
N LEU A 95 -7.65 0.33 6.07
CA LEU A 95 -6.33 -0.03 6.56
C LEU A 95 -6.09 0.53 7.96
N ALA A 96 -6.39 1.81 8.19
CA ALA A 96 -6.24 2.44 9.51
C ALA A 96 -7.16 1.80 10.56
N LEU A 97 -8.43 1.57 10.22
CA LEU A 97 -9.42 0.96 11.13
C LEU A 97 -9.01 -0.46 11.56
N LEU A 98 -8.55 -1.27 10.60
CA LEU A 98 -8.04 -2.61 10.88
C LEU A 98 -6.77 -2.56 11.74
N GLY A 99 -5.93 -1.53 11.58
CA GLY A 99 -4.74 -1.33 12.42
C GLY A 99 -5.11 -1.05 13.89
N VAL A 100 -6.10 -0.19 14.14
CA VAL A 100 -6.62 0.03 15.49
C VAL A 100 -7.16 -1.27 16.10
N PHE A 101 -7.92 -2.02 15.32
CA PHE A 101 -8.47 -3.30 15.78
C PHE A 101 -7.36 -4.32 16.08
N TYR A 102 -6.32 -4.37 15.24
CA TYR A 102 -5.16 -5.23 15.42
C TYR A 102 -4.42 -4.92 16.72
N VAL A 103 -4.14 -3.64 16.99
CA VAL A 103 -3.49 -3.20 18.23
C VAL A 103 -4.31 -3.60 19.46
N TRP A 104 -5.63 -3.42 19.41
CA TRP A 104 -6.52 -3.83 20.49
C TRP A 104 -6.52 -5.35 20.70
N GLN A 105 -6.66 -6.13 19.63
CA GLN A 105 -6.72 -7.59 19.71
C GLN A 105 -5.40 -8.21 20.18
N MET A 106 -4.27 -7.68 19.71
CA MET A 106 -2.93 -8.16 20.08
C MET A 106 -2.46 -7.59 21.44
N ASN A 107 -3.30 -6.79 22.12
CA ASN A 107 -3.01 -6.13 23.38
C ASN A 107 -1.69 -5.33 23.34
N LEU A 108 -1.45 -4.66 22.21
CA LEU A 108 -0.28 -3.81 21.98
C LEU A 108 -0.48 -2.45 22.65
N ASN A 109 0.61 -1.67 22.74
CA ASN A 109 0.56 -0.35 23.35
C ASN A 109 -0.17 0.65 22.42
N VAL A 110 -1.47 0.85 22.68
CA VAL A 110 -2.32 1.77 21.91
C VAL A 110 -1.73 3.18 21.84
N GLN A 111 -1.16 3.68 22.94
CA GLN A 111 -0.61 5.04 22.97
C GLN A 111 0.58 5.19 22.03
N GLU A 112 1.44 4.17 21.98
CA GLU A 112 2.62 4.16 21.12
C GLU A 112 2.26 4.08 19.64
N HIS A 113 1.33 3.21 19.26
CA HIS A 113 0.86 3.09 17.87
C HIS A 113 0.08 4.33 17.40
N VAL A 114 -0.75 4.92 18.26
CA VAL A 114 -1.45 6.18 17.96
C VAL A 114 -0.47 7.34 17.84
N ALA A 115 0.53 7.42 18.73
CA ALA A 115 1.59 8.42 18.63
C ALA A 115 2.40 8.24 17.34
N ALA A 116 2.76 7.01 16.96
CA ALA A 116 3.43 6.71 15.71
C ALA A 116 2.63 7.18 14.48
N ALA A 117 1.33 6.93 14.47
CA ALA A 117 0.43 7.40 13.41
C ALA A 117 0.37 8.92 13.31
N LEU A 118 0.16 9.61 14.44
CA LEU A 118 0.05 11.06 14.50
C LEU A 118 1.37 11.76 14.17
N ILE A 119 2.49 11.28 14.71
CA ILE A 119 3.81 11.85 14.49
C ILE A 119 4.27 11.57 13.05
N GLY A 120 4.18 10.31 12.60
CA GLY A 120 4.57 9.93 11.24
C GLY A 120 3.75 10.65 10.17
N GLY A 121 2.42 10.64 10.32
CA GLY A 121 1.51 11.38 9.45
C GLY A 121 1.74 12.90 9.53
N GLY A 122 1.95 13.44 10.73
CA GLY A 122 2.23 14.87 10.93
C GLY A 122 3.53 15.34 10.28
N ILE A 123 4.60 14.55 10.35
CA ILE A 123 5.87 14.82 9.66
C ILE A 123 5.65 14.82 8.15
N PHE A 124 4.98 13.81 7.60
CA PHE A 124 4.69 13.75 6.16
C PHE A 124 3.79 14.90 5.71
N LEU A 125 2.80 15.28 6.52
CA LEU A 125 1.96 16.45 6.26
C LEU A 125 2.79 17.74 6.22
N LEU A 126 3.70 17.92 7.16
CA LEU A 126 4.61 19.07 7.21
C LEU A 126 5.51 19.09 5.97
N LEU A 127 6.07 17.94 5.55
CA LEU A 127 6.84 17.83 4.31
C LEU A 127 6.00 18.16 3.08
N ALA A 128 4.73 17.73 3.03
CA ALA A 128 3.81 18.06 1.93
C ALA A 128 3.55 19.57 1.84
N VAL A 129 3.36 20.25 2.98
CA VAL A 129 3.17 21.70 3.03
C VAL A 129 4.45 22.44 2.63
N LEU A 130 5.62 22.05 3.18
CA LEU A 130 6.90 22.69 2.87
C LEU A 130 7.33 22.49 1.42
N SER A 131 7.01 21.34 0.83
CA SER A 131 7.29 21.04 -0.57
C SER A 131 6.26 21.62 -1.55
N LYS A 132 5.36 22.50 -1.07
CA LYS A 132 4.29 23.14 -1.87
C LYS A 132 3.38 22.12 -2.58
N GLY A 133 3.09 21.01 -1.92
CA GLY A 133 2.22 19.95 -2.44
C GLY A 133 2.92 18.95 -3.37
N SER A 134 4.25 18.97 -3.45
CA SER A 134 4.98 17.96 -4.23
C SER A 134 4.85 16.56 -3.67
N LEU A 135 4.59 16.41 -2.37
CA LEU A 135 4.32 15.13 -1.73
C LEU A 135 2.82 14.83 -1.78
N GLY A 136 2.46 13.63 -2.26
CA GLY A 136 1.06 13.24 -2.43
C GLY A 136 0.35 13.12 -1.08
N GLY A 137 -0.84 13.72 -0.97
CA GLY A 137 -1.67 13.57 0.24
C GLY A 137 -2.04 12.12 0.56
N GLY A 138 -2.02 11.24 -0.44
CA GLY A 138 -2.14 9.80 -0.27
C GLY A 138 -1.03 9.18 0.59
N ASP A 139 0.23 9.59 0.37
CA ASP A 139 1.38 9.07 1.11
C ASP A 139 1.31 9.47 2.59
N VAL A 140 0.87 10.70 2.88
CA VAL A 140 0.62 11.18 4.25
C VAL A 140 -0.37 10.26 4.98
N LYS A 141 -1.49 9.94 4.34
CA LYS A 141 -2.52 9.06 4.92
C LYS A 141 -2.02 7.63 5.06
N LEU A 142 -1.25 7.14 4.10
CA LEU A 142 -0.64 5.81 4.16
C LEU A 142 0.32 5.69 5.35
N ILE A 143 1.25 6.63 5.52
CA ILE A 143 2.19 6.63 6.66
C ILE A 143 1.46 6.70 8.00
N ALA A 144 0.42 7.53 8.10
CA ALA A 144 -0.41 7.58 9.30
C ALA A 144 -1.08 6.22 9.59
N ALA A 145 -1.69 5.60 8.57
CA ALA A 145 -2.31 4.28 8.72
C ALA A 145 -1.27 3.21 9.11
N LEU A 146 -0.08 3.22 8.51
CA LEU A 146 1.00 2.29 8.82
C LEU A 146 1.53 2.45 10.25
N GLY A 147 1.52 3.67 10.80
CA GLY A 147 1.88 3.89 12.20
C GLY A 147 0.98 3.15 13.18
N LEU A 148 -0.32 3.02 12.86
CA LEU A 148 -1.25 2.23 13.68
C LEU A 148 -0.93 0.73 13.65
N TRP A 149 -0.36 0.22 12.56
CA TRP A 149 0.00 -1.21 12.46
C TRP A 149 1.34 -1.52 13.08
N LEU A 150 2.33 -0.66 12.86
CA LEU A 150 3.74 -1.00 13.03
C LEU A 150 4.36 -0.44 14.32
N GLY A 151 3.76 0.59 14.92
CA GLY A 151 4.42 1.35 15.97
C GLY A 151 5.57 2.20 15.42
N ALA A 152 6.22 2.97 16.28
CA ALA A 152 7.18 3.99 15.91
C ALA A 152 8.47 3.41 15.30
N GLU A 153 9.05 2.38 15.91
CA GLU A 153 10.34 1.82 15.49
C GLU A 153 10.28 1.24 14.07
N LYS A 154 9.28 0.37 13.82
CA LYS A 154 9.07 -0.22 12.50
C LYS A 154 8.61 0.83 11.48
N LEU A 155 7.80 1.83 11.88
CA LEU A 155 7.39 2.91 10.97
C LEU A 155 8.57 3.74 10.48
N ILE A 156 9.51 4.10 11.36
CA ILE A 156 10.73 4.81 10.97
C ILE A 156 11.51 3.99 9.93
N SER A 157 11.64 2.69 10.15
CA SER A 157 12.31 1.79 9.22
C SER A 157 11.59 1.74 7.86
N VAL A 158 10.25 1.71 7.85
CA VAL A 158 9.45 1.77 6.62
C VAL A 158 9.69 3.06 5.86
N VAL A 159 9.67 4.20 6.55
CA VAL A 159 9.89 5.51 5.93
C VAL A 159 11.30 5.60 5.34
N LEU A 160 12.33 5.19 6.08
CA LEU A 160 13.71 5.28 5.62
C LEU A 160 13.98 4.37 4.43
N ILE A 161 13.66 3.08 4.56
CA ILE A 161 13.92 2.09 3.51
C ILE A 161 13.03 2.39 2.29
N GLY A 162 11.75 2.69 2.50
CA GLY A 162 10.83 3.04 1.41
C GLY A 162 11.28 4.29 0.65
N THR A 163 11.75 5.32 1.34
CA THR A 163 12.29 6.53 0.69
C THR A 163 13.57 6.22 -0.09
N ILE A 164 14.48 5.39 0.45
CA ILE A 164 15.70 5.01 -0.25
C ILE A 164 15.39 4.21 -1.52
N ILE A 165 14.55 3.17 -1.41
CA ILE A 165 14.19 2.34 -2.57
C ILE A 165 13.41 3.16 -3.61
N GLY A 166 12.47 3.98 -3.16
CA GLY A 166 11.72 4.89 -4.04
C GLY A 166 12.63 5.89 -4.74
N GLY A 167 13.54 6.53 -4.01
CA GLY A 167 14.52 7.45 -4.57
C GLY A 167 15.44 6.78 -5.60
N LEU A 168 15.95 5.59 -5.31
CA LEU A 168 16.76 4.81 -6.26
C LEU A 168 15.99 4.46 -7.53
N ALA A 169 14.72 4.05 -7.39
CA ALA A 169 13.87 3.77 -8.53
C ALA A 169 13.53 5.04 -9.34
N ALA A 170 13.34 6.18 -8.68
CA ALA A 170 13.15 7.47 -9.34
C ALA A 170 14.37 7.85 -10.18
N VAL A 171 15.57 7.77 -9.59
CA VAL A 171 16.84 8.02 -10.28
C VAL A 171 17.00 7.07 -11.47
N LEU A 172 16.73 5.77 -11.30
CA LEU A 172 16.84 4.80 -12.39
C LEU A 172 15.87 5.10 -13.55
N MET A 173 14.64 5.53 -13.25
CA MET A 173 13.67 5.91 -14.29
C MET A 173 14.07 7.17 -15.06
N ILE A 174 14.68 8.13 -14.39
CA ILE A 174 15.22 9.34 -15.02
C ILE A 174 16.42 8.97 -15.91
N LEU A 175 17.36 8.17 -15.40
CA LEU A 175 18.54 7.72 -16.15
C LEU A 175 18.19 6.91 -17.39
N THR A 176 17.14 6.09 -17.32
CA THR A 176 16.64 5.30 -18.44
C THR A 176 15.74 6.09 -19.39
N LYS A 177 15.59 7.40 -19.19
CA LYS A 177 14.73 8.32 -19.96
C LYS A 177 13.26 7.88 -20.04
N LYS A 178 12.81 7.07 -19.07
CA LYS A 178 11.41 6.62 -18.97
C LYS A 178 10.51 7.66 -18.34
N LYS A 179 11.07 8.60 -17.58
CA LYS A 179 10.40 9.75 -16.98
C LYS A 179 11.27 10.99 -17.07
N ASP A 180 10.61 12.13 -17.24
CA ASP A 180 11.27 13.43 -17.18
C ASP A 180 11.42 13.90 -15.72
N HIS A 181 12.35 14.81 -15.46
CA HIS A 181 12.67 15.31 -14.11
C HIS A 181 11.48 15.98 -13.40
N SER A 182 10.45 16.40 -14.15
CA SER A 182 9.22 17.03 -13.65
C SER A 182 8.06 16.04 -13.47
N SER A 183 8.27 14.75 -13.68
CA SER A 183 7.18 13.76 -13.66
C SER A 183 6.82 13.36 -12.22
N TYR A 184 5.52 13.31 -11.92
CA TYR A 184 5.03 12.77 -10.65
C TYR A 184 5.53 11.34 -10.41
N PHE A 185 6.01 11.07 -9.19
CA PHE A 185 6.56 9.79 -8.77
C PHE A 185 5.72 9.17 -7.66
N ALA A 186 5.38 7.89 -7.85
CA ALA A 186 4.65 7.05 -6.91
C ALA A 186 5.56 6.59 -5.77
N TYR A 187 5.52 7.25 -4.60
CA TYR A 187 6.26 6.78 -3.41
C TYR A 187 5.51 5.70 -2.63
N GLY A 188 4.16 5.73 -2.66
CA GLY A 188 3.28 4.80 -1.96
C GLY A 188 3.67 3.31 -2.06
N PRO A 189 3.95 2.77 -3.26
CA PRO A 189 4.37 1.39 -3.46
C PRO A 189 5.60 0.99 -2.64
N TYR A 190 6.58 1.89 -2.50
CA TYR A 190 7.82 1.58 -1.80
C TYR A 190 7.62 1.55 -0.28
N PHE A 191 6.75 2.43 0.25
CA PHE A 191 6.31 2.34 1.64
C PHE A 191 5.48 1.09 1.88
N ALA A 192 4.54 0.76 0.99
CA ALA A 192 3.68 -0.41 1.09
C ALA A 192 4.48 -1.72 1.07
N LEU A 193 5.44 -1.87 0.14
CA LEU A 193 6.30 -3.05 0.05
C LEU A 193 7.16 -3.23 1.31
N THR A 194 7.71 -2.13 1.83
CA THR A 194 8.52 -2.18 3.05
C THR A 194 7.66 -2.51 4.27
N ALA A 195 6.44 -1.97 4.34
CA ALA A 195 5.48 -2.31 5.39
C ALA A 195 5.07 -3.78 5.34
N ILE A 196 4.83 -4.34 4.14
CA ILE A 196 4.56 -5.77 3.96
C ILE A 196 5.71 -6.61 4.56
N TYR A 197 6.96 -6.24 4.29
CA TYR A 197 8.11 -6.93 4.89
C TYR A 197 8.10 -6.91 6.43
N PHE A 198 7.81 -5.77 7.06
CA PHE A 198 7.77 -5.65 8.53
C PHE A 198 6.54 -6.26 9.18
N LEU A 199 5.43 -6.40 8.45
CA LEU A 199 4.22 -7.08 8.90
C LEU A 199 4.38 -8.61 8.91
N LEU A 200 5.20 -9.15 8.02
CA LEU A 200 5.47 -10.59 7.93
C LEU A 200 6.57 -11.08 8.90
N LYS A 201 7.13 -10.17 9.71
CA LYS A 201 8.25 -10.44 10.62
C LYS A 201 7.90 -10.09 12.06
#